data_AF-A0A553QCN9-F1
#
_entry.id   AF-A0A553QCN9-F1
#
_cell.length_a   1.000
_cell.length_b   1.000
_cell.length_c   1.000
_cell.angle_alpha   90.00
_cell.angle_beta   90.00
_cell.angle_gamma   90.00
#
_symmetry.space_group_name_H-M   'P 1'
#
loop_
_entity.id
_entity.type
_entity.pdbx_description
1 polymer ?
#
loop_
_entity_poly.entity_id
_entity_poly.type
_entity_poly.pdbx_seq_one_letter_code
_entity_poly.pdbx_strand_id
1 'polypeptide(L)'
;WYRQCNIIPYSKDVDLGIKITDYRPDITQAFQKAGLPLKHKFGKVEDSLELSFQGNDVKLDIFFFYDQGDIVWNGGTQAKSGKKFKYTFPRFTLCWTEFLDLKVRVPCEAEDYLMANYGPEWNIPVKSWDWKTSSFNVQENGVWPMREWDDVIQVH
;
A
#
# COMPACT_ATOMS: atom_id res chain seq x y z
N TRP A 1 2.48 -14.50 1.97
CA TRP A 1 1.92 -15.44 0.98
C TRP A 1 3.00 -16.07 0.10
N TYR A 2 3.50 -15.43 -0.97
CA TYR A 2 4.32 -16.10 -2.02
C TYR A 2 5.57 -16.86 -1.52
N ARG A 3 6.38 -16.25 -0.64
CA ARG A 3 7.64 -16.86 -0.17
C ARG A 3 7.46 -18.12 0.69
N GLN A 4 6.54 -18.08 1.65
CA GLN A 4 6.49 -19.04 2.76
C GLN A 4 5.08 -19.53 3.11
N CYS A 5 4.10 -19.25 2.24
CA CYS A 5 2.68 -19.63 2.41
C CYS A 5 2.06 -19.23 3.76
N ASN A 6 2.63 -18.23 4.45
CA ASN A 6 2.20 -17.78 5.76
C ASN A 6 2.48 -16.27 5.95
N ILE A 7 2.04 -15.71 7.08
CA ILE A 7 2.43 -14.39 7.58
C ILE A 7 3.92 -14.42 7.95
N ILE A 8 4.61 -13.31 7.72
CA ILE A 8 6.00 -13.13 8.13
C ILE A 8 6.01 -12.87 9.65
N PRO A 9 6.66 -13.70 10.49
CA PRO A 9 6.50 -13.66 11.95
C PRO A 9 6.89 -12.35 12.66
N TYR A 10 7.68 -11.51 11.99
CA TYR A 10 8.17 -10.24 12.51
C TYR A 10 7.53 -9.02 11.81
N SER A 11 6.50 -9.24 10.97
CA SER A 11 5.66 -8.16 10.44
C SER A 11 4.75 -7.62 11.54
N LYS A 12 4.44 -6.31 11.47
CA LYS A 12 3.67 -5.59 12.49
C LYS A 12 2.35 -5.03 11.96
N ASP A 13 2.12 -5.19 10.67
CA ASP A 13 1.06 -4.57 9.90
C ASP A 13 0.67 -5.45 8.71
N VAL A 14 -0.47 -5.13 8.11
CA VAL A 14 -0.96 -5.76 6.90
C VAL A 14 -1.14 -4.67 5.85
N ASP A 15 -0.61 -4.91 4.65
CA ASP A 15 -0.78 -4.01 3.51
C ASP A 15 -1.71 -4.66 2.48
N LEU A 16 -2.68 -3.89 1.98
CA LEU A 16 -3.56 -4.29 0.88
C LEU A 16 -3.46 -3.28 -0.27
N GLY A 17 -3.54 -3.80 -1.50
CA GLY A 17 -3.64 -3.01 -2.72
C GLY A 17 -5.06 -3.02 -3.29
N ILE A 18 -5.60 -1.86 -3.64
CA ILE A 18 -6.89 -1.73 -4.33
C ILE A 18 -6.69 -0.87 -5.58
N LYS A 19 -7.33 -1.23 -6.71
CA LYS A 19 -7.34 -0.32 -7.86
C LYS A 19 -8.12 0.93 -7.51
N ILE A 20 -7.60 2.11 -7.83
CA ILE A 20 -8.30 3.36 -7.53
C ILE A 20 -9.70 3.44 -8.19
N THR A 21 -9.88 2.77 -9.32
CA THR A 21 -11.19 2.65 -10.00
C THR A 21 -12.24 1.91 -9.19
N ASP A 22 -11.82 1.10 -8.21
CA ASP A 22 -12.69 0.36 -7.29
C ASP A 22 -12.86 1.08 -5.93
N TYR A 23 -12.27 2.28 -5.78
CA TYR A 23 -12.45 3.09 -4.58
C TYR A 23 -13.92 3.44 -4.36
N ARG A 24 -14.36 3.29 -3.11
CA ARG A 24 -15.69 3.71 -2.66
C ARG A 24 -15.58 4.72 -1.52
N PRO A 25 -16.30 5.85 -1.58
CA PRO A 25 -16.27 6.87 -0.53
C PRO A 25 -16.68 6.37 0.87
N ASP A 26 -17.46 5.29 0.94
CA ASP A 26 -17.96 4.73 2.20
C ASP A 26 -17.00 3.73 2.86
N ILE A 27 -15.84 3.44 2.26
CA ILE A 27 -14.86 2.46 2.78
C ILE A 27 -14.44 2.79 4.22
N THR A 28 -14.20 4.05 4.54
CA THR A 28 -13.76 4.46 5.88
C THR A 28 -14.84 4.17 6.93
N GLN A 29 -16.10 4.50 6.62
CA GLN A 29 -17.23 4.23 7.50
C GLN A 29 -17.48 2.72 7.65
N ALA A 30 -17.34 1.95 6.56
CA ALA A 30 -17.53 0.51 6.58
C ALA A 30 -16.50 -0.18 7.50
N PHE A 31 -15.22 0.18 7.38
CA PHE A 31 -14.16 -0.34 8.24
C PHE A 31 -14.33 0.07 9.70
N GLN A 32 -14.69 1.34 9.95
CA GLN A 32 -14.96 1.81 11.31
C GLN A 32 -16.11 1.04 11.97
N LYS A 33 -17.21 0.78 11.25
CA LYS A 33 -18.32 -0.05 11.74
C LYS A 33 -17.92 -1.49 12.01
N ALA A 34 -16.92 -2.00 11.29
CA ALA A 34 -16.36 -3.35 11.49
C ALA A 34 -15.31 -3.41 12.62
N GLY A 35 -15.10 -2.33 13.38
CA GLY A 35 -14.14 -2.28 14.48
C GLY A 35 -12.71 -1.92 14.07
N LEU A 36 -12.53 -1.37 12.86
CA LEU A 36 -11.26 -0.85 12.34
C LEU A 36 -11.37 0.68 12.18
N PRO A 37 -11.22 1.48 13.25
CA PRO A 37 -11.20 2.93 13.15
C PRO A 37 -10.10 3.42 12.19
N LEU A 38 -10.41 4.48 11.44
CA LEU A 38 -9.46 5.19 10.61
C LEU A 38 -8.37 5.80 11.50
N LYS A 39 -7.11 5.56 11.13
CA LYS A 39 -5.91 6.08 11.80
C LYS A 39 -5.26 7.17 10.98
N HIS A 40 -5.06 6.93 9.69
CA HIS A 40 -4.52 7.93 8.77
C HIS A 40 -5.29 7.93 7.47
N LYS A 41 -5.38 9.11 6.85
CA LYS A 41 -5.77 9.28 5.46
C LYS A 41 -4.79 10.23 4.81
N PHE A 42 -4.09 9.74 3.79
CA PHE A 42 -3.15 10.55 3.01
C PHE A 42 -3.55 10.63 1.54
N GLY A 43 -3.18 11.75 0.90
CA GLY A 43 -3.38 11.98 -0.52
C GLY A 43 -4.83 12.25 -0.92
N LYS A 44 -5.09 12.15 -2.22
CA LYS A 44 -6.40 12.37 -2.85
C LYS A 44 -6.78 11.16 -3.69
N VAL A 45 -8.06 11.00 -3.99
CA VAL A 45 -8.55 9.91 -4.86
C VAL A 45 -7.76 9.88 -6.16
N GLU A 46 -7.51 11.02 -6.77
CA GLU A 46 -6.75 11.18 -8.01
C GLU A 46 -5.22 11.06 -7.85
N ASP A 47 -4.67 11.07 -6.63
CA ASP A 47 -3.21 11.19 -6.42
C ASP A 47 -2.76 10.67 -5.03
N SER A 48 -2.06 9.53 -5.04
CA SER A 48 -1.40 8.94 -3.87
C SER A 48 -2.31 8.69 -2.66
N LEU A 49 -3.55 8.23 -2.87
CA LEU A 49 -4.45 7.86 -1.76
C LEU A 49 -3.87 6.70 -0.95
N GLU A 50 -3.88 6.87 0.37
CA GLU A 50 -3.56 5.84 1.37
C GLU A 50 -4.55 5.95 2.52
N LEU A 51 -5.08 4.81 2.97
CA LEU A 51 -5.95 4.72 4.14
C LEU A 51 -5.35 3.73 5.14
N SER A 52 -5.00 4.20 6.32
CA SER A 52 -4.55 3.35 7.42
C SER A 52 -5.65 3.19 8.45
N PHE A 53 -5.87 1.97 8.91
CA PHE A 53 -6.82 1.60 9.96
C PHE A 53 -6.09 0.91 11.11
N GLN A 54 -6.63 1.03 12.32
CA GLN A 54 -6.09 0.37 13.51
C GLN A 54 -7.07 -0.69 14.02
N GLY A 55 -6.61 -1.94 14.15
CA GLY A 55 -7.37 -3.02 14.79
C GLY A 55 -6.57 -3.67 15.90
N ASN A 56 -6.98 -3.48 17.16
CA ASN A 56 -6.20 -3.91 18.34
C ASN A 56 -4.73 -3.49 18.18
N ASP A 57 -3.80 -4.44 18.15
CA ASP A 57 -2.35 -4.21 18.00
C ASP A 57 -1.84 -4.27 16.56
N VAL A 58 -2.73 -4.45 15.57
CA VAL A 58 -2.37 -4.61 14.15
C VAL A 58 -2.84 -3.39 13.35
N LYS A 59 -1.92 -2.79 12.59
CA LYS A 59 -2.26 -1.73 11.63
C LYS A 59 -2.58 -2.36 10.27
N LEU A 60 -3.59 -1.84 9.59
CA LEU A 60 -3.91 -2.17 8.21
C LEU A 60 -3.68 -0.93 7.35
N ASP A 61 -2.82 -1.01 6.35
CA ASP A 61 -2.68 0.02 5.33
C ASP A 61 -3.32 -0.45 4.01
N ILE A 62 -4.10 0.44 3.40
CA ILE A 62 -4.65 0.25 2.06
C ILE A 62 -4.01 1.28 1.14
N PHE A 63 -3.24 0.80 0.17
CA PHE A 63 -2.65 1.59 -0.90
C PHE A 63 -3.47 1.47 -2.18
N PHE A 64 -3.69 2.59 -2.85
CA PHE A 64 -4.43 2.61 -4.10
C PHE A 64 -3.48 2.59 -5.31
N PHE A 65 -3.81 1.75 -6.29
CA PHE A 65 -3.07 1.57 -7.52
C PHE A 65 -3.71 2.33 -8.67
N TYR A 66 -2.88 3.02 -9.44
CA TYR A 66 -3.22 3.87 -10.56
C TYR A 66 -2.58 3.31 -11.84
N ASP A 67 -3.37 3.18 -12.91
CA ASP A 67 -2.86 2.84 -14.23
C ASP A 67 -2.15 4.05 -14.86
N GLN A 68 -0.96 3.85 -15.44
CA GLN A 68 -0.26 4.87 -16.23
C GLN A 68 0.44 4.23 -17.43
N GLY A 69 -0.26 4.14 -18.56
CA GLY A 69 0.25 3.43 -19.75
C GLY A 69 0.57 1.96 -19.42
N ASP A 70 1.83 1.58 -19.65
CA ASP A 70 2.33 0.21 -19.47
C ASP A 70 2.82 -0.09 -18.05
N ILE A 71 2.54 0.79 -17.09
CA ILE A 71 2.85 0.58 -15.68
C ILE A 71 1.60 0.73 -14.82
N VAL A 72 1.69 0.22 -13.60
CA VAL A 72 0.81 0.59 -12.50
C VAL A 72 1.64 1.16 -11.36
N TRP A 73 1.09 2.08 -10.58
CA TRP A 73 1.81 2.69 -9.47
C TRP A 73 0.92 2.94 -8.27
N ASN A 74 1.51 2.93 -7.07
CA ASN A 74 0.87 3.46 -5.86
C ASN A 74 1.74 4.55 -5.24
N GLY A 75 1.11 5.37 -4.42
CA GLY A 75 1.76 6.50 -3.75
C GLY A 75 2.01 6.24 -2.26
N GLY A 76 2.91 7.05 -1.69
CA GLY A 76 3.07 7.19 -0.25
C GLY A 76 3.29 8.65 0.13
N THR A 77 2.89 9.03 1.35
CA THR A 77 3.05 10.41 1.86
C THR A 77 3.81 10.42 3.19
N GLN A 78 4.89 11.20 3.28
CA GLN A 78 5.56 11.44 4.54
C GLN A 78 4.90 12.60 5.29
N ALA A 79 4.06 12.28 6.27
CA ALA A 79 3.25 13.25 7.02
C ALA A 79 4.02 14.48 7.54
N LYS A 80 5.25 14.30 8.07
CA LYS A 80 6.03 15.40 8.65
C LYS A 80 6.54 16.44 7.64
N SER A 81 6.74 16.04 6.39
CA SER A 81 7.38 16.89 5.37
C SER A 81 6.46 17.18 4.18
N GLY A 82 5.34 16.47 4.07
CA GLY A 82 4.48 16.47 2.88
C GLY A 82 5.13 15.83 1.66
N LYS A 83 6.33 15.23 1.77
CA LYS A 83 7.00 14.56 0.65
C LYS A 83 6.15 13.40 0.16
N LYS A 84 6.02 13.32 -1.16
CA LYS A 84 5.33 12.23 -1.86
C LYS A 84 6.35 11.24 -2.40
N PHE A 85 5.96 9.99 -2.43
CA PHE A 85 6.71 8.89 -3.00
C PHE A 85 5.83 8.15 -3.99
N LYS A 86 6.45 7.56 -5.00
CA LYS A 86 5.81 6.76 -6.04
C LYS A 86 6.55 5.44 -6.19
N TYR A 87 5.79 4.35 -6.19
CA TYR A 87 6.27 3.00 -6.41
C TYR A 87 5.72 2.51 -7.74
N THR A 88 6.60 2.15 -8.67
CA THR A 88 6.21 1.79 -10.04
C THR A 88 6.38 0.29 -10.27
N PHE A 89 5.36 -0.36 -10.81
CA PHE A 89 5.33 -1.79 -11.06
C PHE A 89 5.03 -2.07 -12.55
N PRO A 90 5.56 -3.17 -13.10
CA PRO A 90 5.04 -3.75 -14.34
C PRO A 90 3.52 -4.00 -14.22
N ARG A 91 2.81 -4.02 -15.35
CA ARG A 91 1.39 -4.39 -15.32
C ARG A 91 1.24 -5.81 -14.78
N PHE A 92 0.23 -5.99 -13.94
CA PHE A 92 -0.17 -7.29 -13.46
C PHE A 92 -1.69 -7.45 -13.50
N THR A 93 -2.15 -8.68 -13.53
CA THR A 93 -3.56 -9.06 -13.39
C THR A 93 -3.80 -9.68 -12.01
N LEU A 94 -5.07 -9.93 -11.64
CA LEU A 94 -5.40 -10.49 -10.32
C LEU A 94 -5.91 -11.93 -10.41
N CYS A 95 -5.21 -12.84 -9.75
CA CYS A 95 -5.54 -14.26 -9.65
C CYS A 95 -6.12 -14.58 -8.27
N TRP A 96 -6.98 -15.60 -8.20
CA TRP A 96 -7.44 -16.13 -6.91
C TRP A 96 -6.40 -17.07 -6.32
N THR A 97 -6.20 -16.98 -5.01
CA THR A 97 -5.45 -17.96 -4.21
C THR A 97 -6.16 -18.17 -2.87
N GLU A 98 -5.75 -19.22 -2.17
CA GLU A 98 -6.04 -19.41 -0.75
C GLU A 98 -4.85 -18.93 0.09
N PHE A 99 -5.12 -18.28 1.22
CA PHE A 99 -4.13 -17.84 2.20
C PHE A 99 -4.75 -17.87 3.60
N LEU A 100 -4.26 -18.76 4.47
CA LEU A 100 -4.81 -18.96 5.81
C LEU A 100 -6.32 -19.20 5.79
N ASP A 101 -6.77 -20.12 4.95
CA ASP A 101 -8.19 -20.45 4.71
C ASP A 101 -9.04 -19.30 4.15
N LEU A 102 -8.43 -18.17 3.77
CA LEU A 102 -9.10 -17.06 3.11
C LEU A 102 -8.89 -17.13 1.59
N LYS A 103 -9.97 -16.95 0.84
CA LYS A 103 -9.90 -16.75 -0.61
C LYS A 103 -9.57 -15.29 -0.92
N VAL A 104 -8.37 -15.02 -1.42
CA VAL A 104 -7.85 -13.66 -1.68
C VAL A 104 -7.38 -13.48 -3.11
N ARG A 105 -7.32 -12.22 -3.55
CA ARG A 105 -6.73 -11.83 -4.85
C ARG A 105 -5.27 -11.45 -4.65
N VAL A 106 -4.41 -11.93 -5.54
CA VAL A 106 -2.97 -11.62 -5.60
C VAL A 106 -2.59 -11.27 -7.04
N PRO A 107 -1.48 -10.54 -7.27
CA PRO A 107 -0.93 -10.41 -8.61
C PRO A 107 -0.70 -11.80 -9.23
N CYS A 108 -1.17 -12.03 -10.47
CA CYS A 108 -0.85 -13.26 -11.19
C CYS A 108 0.66 -13.32 -11.48
N GLU A 109 1.25 -12.19 -11.85
CA GLU A 109 2.68 -11.95 -12.04
C GLU A 109 3.36 -11.62 -10.71
N ALA A 110 3.15 -12.47 -9.70
CA ALA A 110 3.58 -12.22 -8.31
C ALA A 110 5.08 -12.00 -8.18
N GLU A 111 5.90 -12.78 -8.89
CA GLU A 111 7.35 -12.65 -8.83
C GLU A 111 7.85 -11.34 -9.44
N ASP A 112 7.30 -10.92 -10.58
CA ASP A 112 7.64 -9.62 -11.20
C ASP A 112 7.26 -8.45 -10.28
N TYR A 113 6.09 -8.52 -9.63
CA TYR A 113 5.67 -7.54 -8.63
C TYR A 113 6.66 -7.48 -7.45
N LEU A 114 7.09 -8.65 -6.94
CA LEU A 114 8.02 -8.73 -5.82
C LEU A 114 9.43 -8.26 -6.21
N MET A 115 9.93 -8.64 -7.38
CA MET A 115 11.22 -8.18 -7.90
C MET A 115 11.24 -6.68 -8.12
N ALA A 116 10.14 -6.08 -8.60
CA ALA A 116 10.05 -4.63 -8.75
C ALA A 116 10.18 -3.90 -7.40
N ASN A 117 9.52 -4.40 -6.34
CA ASN A 117 9.53 -3.71 -5.05
C ASN A 117 10.75 -4.03 -4.18
N TYR A 118 11.21 -5.28 -4.17
CA TYR A 118 12.21 -5.79 -3.24
C TYR A 118 13.55 -6.13 -3.91
N GLY A 119 13.63 -6.10 -5.25
CA GLY A 119 14.84 -6.38 -6.01
C GLY A 119 15.07 -7.87 -6.30
N PRO A 120 16.20 -8.22 -6.96
CA PRO A 120 16.51 -9.59 -7.37
C PRO A 120 16.59 -10.59 -6.22
N GLU A 121 16.94 -10.12 -5.01
CA GLU A 121 17.07 -10.92 -3.79
C GLU A 121 15.79 -10.85 -2.92
N TRP A 122 14.61 -10.61 -3.52
CA TRP A 122 13.34 -10.43 -2.80
C TRP A 122 12.99 -11.55 -1.82
N ASN A 123 13.51 -12.76 -2.07
CA ASN A 123 13.26 -13.94 -1.24
C ASN A 123 14.15 -13.99 0.01
N ILE A 124 15.19 -13.16 0.12
CA ILE A 124 16.06 -13.08 1.28
C ILE A 124 15.41 -12.18 2.36
N PRO A 125 15.17 -12.68 3.58
CA PRO A 125 14.58 -11.90 4.65
C PRO A 125 15.39 -10.65 5.05
N VAL A 126 14.80 -9.47 4.86
CA VAL A 126 15.31 -8.20 5.40
C VAL A 126 14.54 -7.84 6.67
N LYS A 127 15.27 -7.53 7.76
CA LYS A 127 14.66 -7.19 9.07
C LYS A 127 14.56 -5.69 9.33
N SER A 128 15.32 -4.88 8.60
CA SER A 128 15.31 -3.42 8.70
C SER A 128 14.94 -2.86 7.34
N TRP A 129 13.76 -2.24 7.25
CA TRP A 129 13.21 -1.72 6.00
C TRP A 129 12.76 -0.27 6.20
N ASP A 130 13.28 0.64 5.37
CA ASP A 130 12.77 2.00 5.24
C ASP A 130 12.03 2.10 3.90
N TRP A 131 10.71 2.22 3.96
CA TRP A 131 9.85 2.30 2.76
C TRP A 131 10.23 3.43 1.80
N LYS A 132 10.91 4.48 2.27
CA LYS A 132 11.35 5.64 1.47
C LYS A 132 12.59 5.38 0.63
N THR A 133 13.42 4.40 1.02
CA THR A 133 14.78 4.23 0.47
C THR A 133 15.19 2.80 0.20
N SER A 134 14.56 1.81 0.86
CA SER A 134 14.90 0.39 0.74
C SER A 134 14.18 -0.30 -0.42
N SER A 135 13.01 0.20 -0.80
CA SER A 135 12.25 -0.31 -1.94
C SER A 135 12.99 -0.03 -3.25
N PHE A 136 13.07 -1.03 -4.13
CA PHE A 136 13.80 -0.96 -5.39
C PHE A 136 13.15 -0.02 -6.42
N ASN A 137 11.82 0.16 -6.34
CA ASN A 137 11.05 0.95 -7.29
C ASN A 137 10.54 2.27 -6.73
N VAL A 138 10.97 2.68 -5.52
CA VAL A 138 10.55 3.94 -4.91
C VAL A 138 11.26 5.14 -5.54
N GLN A 139 10.50 6.19 -5.82
CA GLN A 139 11.00 7.47 -6.32
C GLN A 139 10.31 8.62 -5.58
N GLU A 140 11.02 9.72 -5.35
CA GLU A 140 10.37 10.96 -4.89
C GLU A 140 9.40 11.46 -5.97
N ASN A 141 8.20 11.88 -5.57
CA ASN A 141 7.10 12.28 -6.46
C ASN A 141 6.57 13.68 -6.12
N GLY A 142 7.48 14.57 -5.71
CA GLY A 142 7.19 15.93 -5.30
C GLY A 142 6.76 16.07 -3.83
N VAL A 143 6.09 17.18 -3.52
CA VAL A 143 5.67 17.56 -2.17
C VAL A 143 4.26 18.15 -2.25
N TRP A 144 3.40 17.81 -1.29
CA TRP A 144 2.08 18.43 -1.17
C TRP A 144 2.21 19.94 -0.86
N PRO A 145 1.48 20.83 -1.56
CA PRO A 145 1.45 22.24 -1.20
C PRO A 145 0.94 22.42 0.23
N MET A 146 1.58 23.27 1.04
CA MET A 146 1.23 23.48 2.46
C MET A 146 -0.26 23.81 2.67
N ARG A 147 -0.86 24.57 1.74
CA ARG A 147 -2.29 24.93 1.77
C ARG A 147 -3.25 23.73 1.67
N GLU A 148 -2.76 22.55 1.30
CA GLU A 148 -3.57 21.33 1.14
C GLU A 148 -3.33 20.32 2.27
N TRP A 149 -2.41 20.59 3.20
CA TRP A 149 -1.99 19.61 4.20
C TRP A 149 -3.14 19.11 5.09
N ASP A 150 -4.05 19.99 5.50
CA ASP A 150 -5.21 19.62 6.32
C ASP A 150 -6.15 18.62 5.61
N ASP A 151 -6.15 18.63 4.27
CA ASP A 151 -6.99 17.75 3.46
C ASP A 151 -6.28 16.43 3.09
N VAL A 152 -4.99 16.50 2.79
CA VAL A 152 -4.20 15.37 2.24
C VAL A 152 -3.30 14.70 3.26
N ILE A 153 -3.22 15.20 4.50
CA ILE A 153 -2.43 14.63 5.60
C ILE A 153 -3.27 14.60 6.88
N GLN A 154 -4.14 13.60 6.98
CA GLN A 154 -5.03 13.44 8.13
C GLN A 154 -4.52 12.32 9.04
N VAL A 155 -4.26 12.67 10.31
CA VAL A 155 -3.84 11.75 11.37
C VAL A 155 -4.86 11.85 12.49
N HIS A 156 -5.46 10.71 12.86
CA HIS A 156 -6.55 10.59 13.84
C HIS A 156 -6.11 9.96 15.15
#